data_AF-A0AA89LTA8-F1
#
_entry.id   AF-A0AA89LTA8-F1
#
_cell.length_a   1.000
_cell.length_b   1.000
_cell.length_c   1.000
_cell.angle_alpha   90.00
_cell.angle_beta   90.00
_cell.angle_gamma   90.00
#
_symmetry.space_group_name_H-M   'P 1'
#
loop_
_entity.id
_entity.type
_entity.pdbx_description
1 polymer ?
#
loop_
_entity_poly.entity_id
_entity_poly.type
_entity_poly.pdbx_seq_one_letter_code
_entity_poly.pdbx_strand_id
1 'polypeptide(L)'
;MPRCHVRCTHCATRRCLRRHPDRYERLPACRVCGRRRYRVDRWMNRRNTTRMRCDCAGYWFPHRRGSLFCWHRADGSNRYPGDADFADRNFDGLAA
;
A
#
# COMPACT_ATOMS: atom_id res chain seq x y z
N MET A 1 0.60 20.94 3.15
CA MET A 1 1.03 20.17 4.37
C MET A 1 0.79 18.69 4.12
N PRO A 2 1.77 17.80 4.37
CA PRO A 2 1.59 16.37 4.17
C PRO A 2 0.61 15.80 5.21
N ARG A 3 -0.36 15.01 4.73
CA ARG A 3 -1.24 14.22 5.58
C ARG A 3 -0.42 13.12 6.28
N CYS A 4 -0.81 12.72 7.49
CA CYS A 4 -0.09 11.70 8.26
C CYS A 4 -0.97 10.48 8.54
N HIS A 5 -0.52 9.31 8.11
CA HIS A 5 -1.15 8.03 8.44
C HIS A 5 -0.77 7.61 9.86
N VAL A 6 -1.77 7.33 10.69
CA VAL A 6 -1.59 6.98 12.10
C VAL A 6 -2.47 5.79 12.48
N ARG A 7 -2.14 5.14 13.59
CA ARG A 7 -2.98 4.14 14.24
C ARG A 7 -3.30 4.55 15.65
N CYS A 8 -4.53 4.32 16.09
CA CYS A 8 -4.84 4.47 17.50
C CYS A 8 -3.99 3.50 18.32
N THR A 9 -3.41 3.96 19.43
CA THR A 9 -2.60 3.09 20.29
C THR A 9 -3.46 2.08 21.06
N HIS A 10 -4.75 2.34 21.21
CA HIS A 10 -5.68 1.47 21.92
C HIS A 10 -6.33 0.41 21.03
N CYS A 11 -7.10 0.83 20.03
CA CYS A 11 -7.87 -0.09 19.18
C CYS A 11 -7.17 -0.45 17.86
N ALA A 12 -5.93 0.02 17.64
CA ALA A 12 -5.16 -0.19 16.41
C ALA A 12 -5.79 0.33 15.08
N THR A 13 -7.01 0.90 15.12
CA THR A 13 -7.68 1.51 13.97
C THR A 13 -6.77 2.50 13.24
N ARG A 14 -6.69 2.37 11.92
CA ARG A 14 -5.98 3.28 11.03
C ARG A 14 -6.78 4.56 10.80
N ARG A 15 -6.07 5.70 10.72
CA ARG A 15 -6.64 7.00 10.37
C ARG A 15 -5.62 7.83 9.61
N CYS A 16 -6.09 8.71 8.74
CA CYS A 16 -5.27 9.74 8.11
C CYS A 16 -5.58 11.11 8.75
N LEU A 17 -4.61 11.70 9.44
CA LEU A 17 -4.69 13.05 10.01
C LEU A 17 -4.25 14.09 8.99
N ARG A 18 -4.74 15.33 9.13
CA ARG A 18 -4.38 16.44 8.22
C ARG A 18 -2.94 16.94 8.44
N ARG A 19 -2.37 16.69 9.63
CA ARG A 19 -1.02 17.11 10.05
C ARG A 19 -0.38 15.98 10.88
N HIS A 20 0.91 16.10 11.20
CA HIS A 20 1.57 15.19 12.16
C HIS A 20 0.90 15.30 13.55
N PRO A 21 0.76 14.20 14.32
CA PRO A 21 0.19 14.21 15.67
C PRO A 21 0.73 15.33 16.57
N ASP A 22 2.04 15.54 16.59
CA ASP A 22 2.72 16.53 17.44
C ASP A 22 2.42 17.99 17.06
N ARG A 23 1.82 18.24 15.90
CA ARG A 23 1.43 19.58 15.44
C ARG A 23 0.00 19.96 15.83
N TYR A 24 -0.71 19.08 16.54
CA TYR A 24 -2.03 19.37 17.07
C TYR A 24 -1.91 19.81 18.52
N GLU A 25 -2.42 21.00 18.82
CA GLU A 25 -2.67 21.41 20.22
C GLU A 25 -3.66 20.44 20.89
N ARG A 26 -4.70 20.04 20.15
CA ARG A 26 -5.64 18.99 20.55
C ARG A 26 -5.82 17.94 19.47
N LEU A 27 -5.37 16.72 19.76
CA LEU A 27 -5.49 15.59 18.86
C LEU A 27 -6.96 15.21 18.60
N PRO A 28 -7.36 14.95 17.34
CA PRO A 28 -8.73 14.50 17.03
C PRO A 28 -9.04 13.15 17.69
N ALA A 29 -10.20 13.02 18.34
CA ALA A 29 -10.64 11.77 18.98
C ALA A 29 -10.77 10.61 17.98
N CYS A 30 -10.34 9.41 18.37
CA CYS A 30 -10.51 8.19 17.57
C CYS A 30 -12.00 7.96 17.31
N ARG A 31 -12.37 7.67 16.06
CA ARG A 31 -13.77 7.44 15.67
C ARG A 31 -14.36 6.14 16.24
N VAL A 32 -13.51 5.23 16.73
CA VAL A 32 -13.93 3.92 17.25
C VAL A 32 -13.95 3.91 18.77
N CYS A 33 -12.86 4.30 19.43
CA CYS A 33 -12.75 4.22 20.89
C CYS A 33 -12.75 5.58 21.61
N GLY A 34 -12.92 6.70 20.90
CA GLY A 34 -12.91 8.05 21.48
C GLY A 34 -11.55 8.56 21.97
N ARG A 35 -10.56 7.69 22.19
CA ARG A 35 -9.23 8.08 22.70
C ARG A 35 -8.45 8.94 21.69
N ARG A 36 -7.59 9.82 22.19
CA ARG A 36 -6.78 10.77 21.40
C ARG A 36 -5.31 10.37 21.25
N ARG A 37 -4.96 9.14 21.60
CA ARG A 37 -3.59 8.62 21.50
C ARG A 37 -3.40 7.88 20.19
N TYR A 38 -2.40 8.30 19.42
CA TYR A 38 -2.05 7.72 18.13
C TYR A 38 -0.55 7.48 18.03
N ARG A 39 -0.18 6.43 17.29
CA ARG A 39 1.19 6.18 16.81
C ARG A 39 1.26 6.40 15.32
N VAL A 40 2.37 6.95 14.82
CA VAL A 40 2.60 7.13 13.39
C VAL A 40 2.77 5.77 12.71
N ASP A 41 2.02 5.53 11.63
CA ASP A 41 2.18 4.33 10.82
C ASP A 41 3.34 4.54 9.85
N ARG A 42 4.56 4.22 10.31
CA ARG A 42 5.81 4.45 9.56
C ARG A 42 5.77 3.81 8.17
N TRP A 43 5.20 2.61 8.04
CA TRP A 43 5.11 1.91 6.77
C TRP A 43 4.18 2.65 5.79
N MET A 44 2.99 3.04 6.25
CA MET A 44 2.04 3.80 5.42
C MET A 44 2.55 5.18 5.01
N ASN A 45 3.32 5.87 5.87
CA ASN A 45 3.86 7.18 5.52
C ASN A 45 5.12 7.11 4.65
N ARG A 46 5.90 6.02 4.71
CA ARG A 46 7.09 5.83 3.85
C ARG A 46 6.73 5.32 2.46
N ARG A 47 5.66 4.54 2.32
CA ARG A 47 5.29 3.96 1.02
C ARG A 47 4.86 5.06 0.04
N ASN A 48 5.42 5.05 -1.16
CA ASN A 48 4.95 5.89 -2.26
C ASN A 48 3.86 5.12 -3.02
N THR A 49 2.59 5.34 -2.67
CA THR A 49 1.46 4.63 -3.28
C THR A 49 1.35 4.87 -4.79
N THR A 50 1.79 6.03 -5.27
CA THR A 50 1.74 6.40 -6.68
C THR A 50 2.79 5.64 -7.50
N ARG A 51 4.03 5.55 -7.00
CA ARG A 51 5.10 4.76 -7.66
C ARG A 51 4.85 3.25 -7.61
N MET A 52 4.04 2.80 -6.65
CA MET A 52 3.66 1.40 -6.51
C MET A 52 2.40 1.03 -7.29
N ARG A 53 1.68 1.97 -7.93
CA ARG A 53 0.58 1.64 -8.82
C ARG A 53 1.12 1.12 -10.15
N CYS A 54 0.46 0.11 -10.68
CA CYS A 54 0.71 -0.46 -11.99
C CYS A 54 -0.62 -0.68 -12.70
N ASP A 55 -0.62 -0.42 -14.00
CA ASP A 55 -1.77 -0.59 -14.89
C ASP A 55 -1.42 -1.57 -16.03
N CYS A 56 -0.48 -2.51 -15.81
CA CYS A 56 -0.14 -3.56 -16.78
C CYS A 56 -1.28 -4.57 -16.95
N ALA A 57 -1.29 -5.31 -18.07
CA ALA A 57 -2.40 -6.20 -18.40
C ALA A 57 -2.49 -7.49 -17.55
N GLY A 58 -1.52 -7.75 -16.67
CA GLY A 58 -1.59 -8.85 -15.70
C GLY A 58 -2.79 -8.81 -14.74
N TYR A 59 -3.43 -7.64 -14.58
CA TYR A 59 -4.76 -7.52 -13.96
C TYR A 59 -5.64 -6.60 -14.80
N TRP A 60 -6.95 -6.88 -14.87
CA TRP A 60 -7.92 -5.99 -15.53
C TRP A 60 -8.18 -4.67 -14.77
N PHE A 61 -7.59 -4.51 -13.58
CA PHE A 61 -7.76 -3.36 -12.72
C PHE A 61 -6.41 -2.78 -12.28
N PRO A 62 -6.36 -1.48 -11.93
CA PRO A 62 -5.16 -0.87 -11.37
C PRO A 62 -4.72 -1.58 -10.10
N HIS A 63 -3.50 -2.11 -10.10
CA HIS A 63 -3.00 -2.94 -9.02
C HIS A 63 -1.66 -2.43 -8.51
N ARG A 64 -1.11 -3.13 -7.51
CA ARG A 64 0.20 -2.81 -6.95
C ARG A 64 1.31 -3.50 -7.74
N ARG A 65 2.38 -2.78 -8.04
CA ARG A 65 3.61 -3.34 -8.60
C ARG A 65 4.17 -4.44 -7.69
N GLY A 66 4.59 -5.56 -8.27
CA GLY A 66 5.04 -6.75 -7.54
C GLY A 66 3.90 -7.61 -6.97
N SER A 67 2.63 -7.32 -7.27
CA SER A 67 1.53 -8.29 -7.07
C SER A 67 1.81 -9.58 -7.86
N LEU A 68 1.15 -10.68 -7.49
CA LEU A 68 1.43 -12.02 -8.02
C LEU A 68 1.45 -12.08 -9.55
N PHE A 69 0.40 -11.57 -10.20
CA PHE A 69 0.29 -11.56 -11.67
C PHE A 69 0.78 -10.24 -12.31
N CYS A 70 1.44 -9.37 -11.54
CA CYS A 70 2.00 -8.14 -12.09
C CYS A 70 3.23 -8.47 -12.92
N TRP A 71 3.28 -7.93 -14.14
CA TRP A 71 4.42 -8.07 -15.05
C TRP A 71 5.67 -7.31 -14.60
N HIS A 72 5.57 -6.51 -13.53
CA HIS A 72 6.69 -5.81 -12.95
C HIS A 72 6.89 -6.22 -11.50
N ARG A 73 8.14 -6.52 -11.14
CA ARG A 73 8.59 -6.78 -9.76
C ARG A 73 8.50 -5.51 -8.91
N ALA A 74 8.61 -5.66 -7.59
CA ALA A 74 8.47 -4.57 -6.63
C ALA A 74 9.53 -3.47 -6.78
N ASP A 75 10.71 -3.82 -7.29
CA ASP A 75 11.83 -2.92 -7.63
C ASP A 75 11.63 -2.20 -8.98
N GLY A 76 10.72 -2.68 -9.81
CA GLY A 76 10.44 -2.14 -11.14
C GLY A 76 11.02 -2.93 -12.29
N SER A 77 11.76 -4.02 -12.05
CA SER A 77 12.18 -4.91 -13.13
C SER A 77 10.96 -5.60 -13.76
N ASN A 78 11.09 -6.05 -15.00
CA ASN A 78 10.04 -6.85 -15.64
C ASN A 78 10.11 -8.31 -15.18
N ARG A 79 8.99 -9.01 -15.33
CA ARG A 79 8.84 -10.46 -15.22
C ARG A 79 8.44 -11.03 -16.58
N TYR A 80 9.01 -12.16 -16.94
CA TYR A 80 8.76 -12.83 -18.20
C TYR A 80 8.45 -14.33 -18.00
N PRO A 81 7.75 -14.98 -18.94
CA PRO A 81 7.63 -16.44 -18.95
C PRO A 81 9.02 -17.09 -18.83
N GLY A 82 9.18 -17.98 -17.85
CA GLY A 82 10.46 -18.63 -17.53
C GLY A 82 11.18 -18.05 -16.29
N ASP A 83 10.79 -16.86 -15.81
CA ASP A 83 11.26 -16.39 -14.51
C ASP A 83 10.65 -17.23 -13.37
N ALA A 84 11.45 -17.54 -12.34
CA ALA A 84 11.00 -18.35 -11.20
C ALA A 84 9.82 -17.75 -10.43
N ASP A 85 9.62 -16.43 -10.52
CA ASP A 85 8.53 -15.69 -9.88
C ASP A 85 7.45 -15.24 -10.87
N PHE A 86 7.46 -15.74 -12.11
CA PHE A 86 6.41 -15.48 -13.09
C PHE A 86 5.16 -16.32 -12.78
N ALA A 87 4.05 -15.63 -12.60
CA ALA A 87 2.73 -16.22 -12.54
C ALA A 87 1.82 -15.44 -13.49
N ASP A 88 1.05 -16.16 -14.29
CA ASP A 88 0.05 -15.57 -15.18
C ASP A 88 -1.21 -16.44 -15.13
N ARG A 89 -2.37 -15.78 -15.06
CA ARG A 89 -3.68 -16.44 -14.97
C ARG A 89 -4.12 -17.05 -16.29
N ASN A 90 -3.56 -16.60 -17.40
CA ASN A 90 -3.89 -17.05 -18.76
C ASN A 90 -2.75 -17.85 -19.40
N PHE A 91 -1.70 -18.16 -18.63
CA PHE A 91 -0.57 -18.93 -19.13
C PHE A 91 -0.85 -20.42 -18.89
N ASP A 92 -1.43 -21.05 -19.91
CA ASP A 92 -1.86 -22.45 -19.87
C ASP A 92 -0.70 -23.45 -20.01
N GLY A 93 0.56 -22.97 -19.97
CA GLY A 93 1.77 -23.81 -20.08
C GLY A 93 1.95 -24.50 -21.44
N LEU A 94 1.00 -24.35 -22.36
CA LEU A 94 1.06 -24.86 -23.72
C LEU A 94 1.85 -23.86 -24.58
N ALA A 95 3.16 -24.05 -24.61
CA ALA A 95 3.96 -23.56 -25.71
C ALA A 95 3.39 -24.12 -27.03
N ALA A 96 3.23 -23.25 -28.03
CA ALA A 96 3.01 -23.65 -29.41
C ALA A 96 4.18 -24.46 -29.96
#